data_AF-A0A2D3VYW0-F1
#
_entry.id   AF-A0A2D3VYW0-F1
#
_cell.length_a   1.000
_cell.length_b   1.000
_cell.length_c   1.000
_cell.angle_alpha   90.00
_cell.angle_beta   90.00
_cell.angle_gamma   90.00
#
_symmetry.space_group_name_H-M   'P 1'
#
loop_
_entity.id
_entity.type
_entity.pdbx_description
1 polymer ?
#
loop_
_entity_poly.entity_id
_entity_poly.type
_entity_poly.pdbx_seq_one_letter_code
_entity_poly.pdbx_strand_id
1 'polypeptide(L)'
;MLPILYLPHGAGPLPLFDEPSQSELTAFLKNIPTKLGNPKDILVISAHWEETQLSITGASEPSLIYDYYGFGEKSYEIEYKSKGSPSLA
;
A
#
# COMPACT_ATOMS: atom_id res chain seq x y z
N MET A 1 -8.25 14.74 16.59
CA MET A 1 -8.50 13.40 16.01
C MET A 1 -7.40 13.10 15.02
N LEU A 2 -6.93 11.85 14.96
CA LEU A 2 -6.03 11.40 13.88
C LEU A 2 -6.85 11.21 12.59
N PRO A 3 -6.28 11.46 11.41
CA PRO A 3 -6.97 11.22 10.16
C PRO A 3 -7.18 9.71 9.93
N ILE A 4 -8.37 9.35 9.44
CA ILE A 4 -8.70 7.99 9.02
C ILE A 4 -9.06 8.03 7.55
N LEU A 5 -8.51 7.09 6.77
CA LEU A 5 -8.75 6.97 5.34
C LEU A 5 -9.13 5.53 5.01
N TYR A 6 -10.20 5.37 4.24
CA TYR A 6 -10.52 4.13 3.54
C TYR A 6 -10.03 4.26 2.10
N LEU A 7 -9.16 3.35 1.67
CA LEU A 7 -8.50 3.42 0.37
C LEU A 7 -8.88 2.23 -0.52
N PRO A 8 -9.35 2.46 -1.76
CA PRO A 8 -9.35 1.42 -2.78
C PRO A 8 -7.90 1.17 -3.26
N HIS A 9 -7.56 -0.08 -3.56
CA HIS A 9 -6.24 -0.44 -4.08
C HIS A 9 -6.24 -0.90 -5.56
N GLY A 10 -7.42 -1.19 -6.12
CA GLY A 10 -7.59 -1.57 -7.52
C GLY A 10 -7.10 -2.99 -7.81
N ALA A 11 -6.89 -3.32 -9.09
CA ALA A 11 -6.14 -4.53 -9.44
C ALA A 11 -4.65 -4.20 -9.33
N GLY A 12 -3.96 -4.79 -8.34
CA GLY A 12 -2.50 -4.63 -8.23
C GLY A 12 -1.87 -5.19 -9.50
N PRO A 13 -0.94 -4.52 -10.20
CA PRO A 13 -0.14 -3.29 -9.95
C PRO A 13 -0.63 -2.05 -10.75
N LEU A 14 -1.81 -2.09 -11.37
CA LEU A 14 -2.17 -1.17 -12.46
C LEU A 14 -2.05 0.33 -12.11
N PRO A 15 -2.39 0.81 -10.89
CA PRO A 15 -2.18 2.20 -10.52
C PRO A 15 -0.73 2.68 -10.56
N LEU A 16 0.24 1.77 -10.45
CA LEU A 16 1.68 2.08 -10.51
C LEU A 16 2.18 2.32 -11.93
N PHE A 17 1.44 1.89 -12.94
CA PHE A 17 1.81 2.03 -14.35
C PHE A 17 1.10 3.17 -15.08
N ASP A 18 0.39 4.03 -14.33
CA ASP A 18 -0.40 5.14 -14.89
C ASP A 18 -1.36 4.67 -16.02
N GLU A 19 -1.90 3.45 -15.88
CA GLU A 19 -2.84 2.87 -16.83
C GLU A 19 -4.07 3.78 -17.00
N PRO A 20 -4.47 4.14 -18.24
CA PRO A 20 -5.59 5.07 -18.46
C PRO A 20 -6.90 4.62 -17.81
N SER A 21 -7.12 3.30 -17.76
CA SER A 21 -8.29 2.68 -17.12
C SER A 21 -8.36 2.90 -15.60
N GLN A 22 -7.24 3.28 -14.97
CA GLN A 22 -7.12 3.54 -13.53
C GLN A 22 -6.85 5.01 -13.21
N SER A 23 -6.96 5.92 -14.21
CA SER A 23 -6.57 7.33 -14.06
C SER A 23 -7.24 8.04 -12.88
N GLU A 24 -8.53 7.80 -12.63
CA GLU A 24 -9.24 8.37 -11.48
C GLU A 24 -8.70 7.85 -10.14
N LEU A 25 -8.45 6.55 -10.03
CA LEU A 25 -7.87 5.93 -8.84
C LEU A 25 -6.46 6.48 -8.58
N THR A 26 -5.62 6.51 -9.61
CA THR A 26 -4.26 7.04 -9.50
C THR A 26 -4.26 8.52 -9.10
N ALA A 27 -5.16 9.33 -9.67
CA ALA A 27 -5.31 10.73 -9.30
C ALA A 27 -5.78 10.91 -7.84
N PHE A 28 -6.74 10.08 -7.40
CA PHE A 28 -7.17 10.05 -6.00
C PHE A 28 -6.02 9.72 -5.06
N LEU A 29 -5.26 8.65 -5.34
CA LEU A 29 -4.14 8.20 -4.51
C LEU A 29 -3.04 9.26 -4.42
N LYS A 30 -2.67 9.87 -5.55
CA LYS A 30 -1.68 10.97 -5.61
C LYS A 30 -2.13 12.22 -4.85
N ASN A 31 -3.43 12.41 -4.63
CA ASN A 31 -3.97 13.55 -3.89
C ASN A 31 -4.08 13.31 -2.36
N ILE A 32 -3.90 12.08 -1.87
CA ILE A 32 -3.97 11.79 -0.43
C ILE A 32 -2.97 12.62 0.40
N PRO A 33 -1.68 12.75 0.01
CA PRO A 33 -0.71 13.50 0.80
C PRO A 33 -1.07 14.97 1.00
N THR A 34 -1.78 15.59 0.05
CA THR A 34 -2.22 17.00 0.17
C THR A 34 -3.27 17.19 1.27
N LYS A 35 -4.02 16.12 1.60
CA LYS A 35 -5.07 16.11 2.63
C LYS A 35 -4.55 15.68 4.00
N LEU A 36 -3.60 14.75 4.03
CA LEU A 36 -3.10 14.13 5.26
C LEU A 36 -1.80 14.76 5.79
N GLY A 37 -1.09 15.52 4.96
CA GLY A 37 0.25 16.01 5.28
C GLY A 37 1.26 14.87 5.33
N ASN A 38 2.21 14.96 6.27
CA ASN A 38 3.29 13.98 6.43
C ASN A 38 3.21 13.32 7.81
N PRO A 39 2.41 12.26 7.98
CA PRO A 39 2.31 11.58 9.27
C PRO A 39 3.64 10.94 9.65
N LYS A 40 3.95 10.92 10.96
CA LYS A 40 5.13 10.25 11.49
C LYS A 40 5.05 8.73 11.29
N ASP A 41 3.85 8.18 11.43
CA ASP A 41 3.54 6.76 11.47
C ASP A 41 2.22 6.50 10.74
N ILE A 42 2.11 5.38 10.02
CA ILE A 42 0.88 4.94 9.32
C ILE A 42 0.57 3.51 9.76
N LEU A 43 -0.64 3.31 10.30
CA LEU A 43 -1.19 1.97 10.53
C LEU A 43 -2.03 1.57 9.32
N VAL A 44 -1.64 0.47 8.66
CA VAL A 44 -2.38 -0.09 7.52
C VAL A 44 -3.11 -1.35 7.98
N ILE A 45 -4.40 -1.43 7.71
CA ILE A 45 -5.23 -2.62 7.93
C ILE A 45 -5.72 -3.05 6.54
N SER A 46 -5.32 -4.25 6.12
CA SER A 46 -5.69 -4.79 4.81
C SER A 46 -6.80 -5.81 4.95
N ALA A 47 -7.81 -5.72 4.08
CA ALA A 47 -8.85 -6.75 3.96
C ALA A 47 -8.32 -8.06 3.36
N HIS A 48 -7.15 -8.04 2.73
CA HIS A 48 -6.49 -9.21 2.12
C HIS A 48 -5.43 -9.83 3.03
N TRP A 49 -5.19 -9.27 4.23
CA TRP A 49 -4.29 -9.90 5.20
C TRP A 49 -5.06 -10.94 6.01
N GLU A 50 -5.18 -12.14 5.43
CA GLU A 50 -5.96 -13.25 5.98
C GLU A 50 -5.03 -14.29 6.61
N GLU A 51 -5.15 -14.47 7.93
CA GLU A 51 -4.33 -15.39 8.72
C GLU A 51 -5.21 -16.17 9.70
N THR A 52 -4.79 -17.39 10.08
CA THR A 52 -5.57 -18.22 11.02
C THR A 52 -5.54 -17.68 12.46
N GLN A 53 -4.61 -16.77 12.75
CA GLN A 53 -4.44 -16.08 14.02
C GLN A 53 -4.15 -14.60 13.77
N LEU A 54 -4.33 -13.76 14.79
CA LEU A 54 -3.95 -12.35 14.68
C LEU A 54 -2.45 -12.23 14.42
N SER A 55 -2.12 -11.61 13.28
CA SER A 55 -0.74 -11.44 12.82
C SER A 55 -0.50 -9.97 12.46
N ILE A 56 0.70 -9.49 12.74
CA ILE A 56 1.13 -8.12 12.47
C ILE A 56 2.50 -8.13 11.77
N THR A 57 2.75 -7.15 10.91
CA THR A 57 4.08 -6.88 10.34
C THR A 57 4.70 -5.68 11.05
N GLY A 58 5.92 -5.83 11.57
CA GLY A 58 6.60 -4.78 12.36
C GLY A 58 8.09 -4.63 12.09
N ALA A 59 8.61 -5.17 10.98
CA ALA A 59 10.03 -5.06 10.65
C ALA A 59 10.44 -3.60 10.36
N SER A 60 11.69 -3.22 10.64
CA SER A 60 12.21 -1.88 10.31
C SER A 60 12.31 -1.64 8.80
N GLU A 61 12.53 -2.70 8.04
CA GLU A 61 12.54 -2.73 6.58
C GLU A 61 11.70 -3.95 6.13
N PRO A 62 10.36 -3.83 6.09
CA PRO A 62 9.52 -4.95 5.69
C PRO A 62 9.76 -5.31 4.22
N SER A 63 9.79 -6.62 3.94
CA SER A 63 9.87 -7.13 2.57
C SER A 63 8.62 -6.80 1.77
N LEU A 64 8.78 -6.53 0.48
CA LEU A 64 7.65 -6.35 -0.43
C LEU A 64 7.04 -7.71 -0.79
N ILE A 65 5.71 -7.80 -0.71
CA ILE A 65 4.95 -9.00 -1.07
C ILE A 65 4.17 -8.69 -2.35
N TYR A 66 4.35 -9.53 -3.37
CA TYR A 66 3.59 -9.46 -4.62
C TYR A 66 2.34 -10.34 -4.53
N ASP A 67 1.31 -9.84 -3.85
CA ASP A 67 0.03 -10.53 -3.66
C ASP A 67 -0.92 -10.35 -4.86
N TYR A 68 -0.43 -10.66 -6.05
CA TYR A 68 -1.19 -10.67 -7.30
C TYR A 68 -0.51 -11.55 -8.36
N TYR A 69 -1.29 -12.10 -9.29
CA TYR A 69 -0.82 -13.02 -10.33
C TYR A 69 -1.39 -12.66 -11.71
N GLY A 70 -0.71 -13.11 -12.77
CA GLY A 70 -1.16 -12.96 -14.16
C GLY A 70 -0.78 -11.64 -14.83
N PHE A 71 0.06 -10.81 -14.20
CA PHE A 71 0.57 -9.57 -14.77
C PHE A 71 1.92 -9.77 -15.47
N GLY A 72 2.35 -8.77 -16.25
CA GLY A 72 3.65 -8.82 -16.94
C GLY A 72 4.84 -8.75 -15.98
N GLU A 73 5.99 -9.27 -16.40
CA GLU A 73 7.24 -9.37 -15.60
C GLU A 73 7.60 -8.08 -14.87
N LYS A 74 7.50 -6.93 -15.54
CA LYS A 74 7.77 -5.60 -14.96
C LYS A 74 7.01 -5.30 -13.67
N SER A 75 5.85 -5.92 -13.43
CA SER A 75 5.11 -5.75 -12.18
C SER A 75 5.83 -6.34 -10.98
N TYR A 76 6.49 -7.46 -11.19
CA TYR A 76 7.27 -8.20 -10.18
C TYR A 76 8.69 -7.65 -9.99
N GLU A 77 9.08 -6.65 -10.79
CA GLU A 77 10.36 -5.94 -10.67
C GLU A 77 10.26 -4.66 -9.83
N ILE A 78 9.05 -4.24 -9.45
CA ILE A 78 8.83 -2.99 -8.71
C ILE A 78 9.34 -3.15 -7.28
N GLU A 79 10.44 -2.49 -6.93
CA GLU A 79 10.90 -2.44 -5.55
C GLU A 79 10.36 -1.21 -4.80
N TYR A 80 9.91 -1.43 -3.56
CA TYR A 80 9.58 -0.35 -2.63
C TYR A 80 10.20 -0.61 -1.25
N LYS A 81 11.25 0.14 -0.92
CA LYS A 81 11.95 0.06 0.37
C LYS A 81 11.17 0.83 1.44
N SER A 82 10.07 0.25 1.89
CA SER A 82 9.27 0.81 2.98
C SER A 82 10.10 0.95 4.25
N LYS A 83 9.90 2.03 5.00
CA LYS A 83 10.47 2.22 6.34
C LYS A 83 9.40 1.83 7.36
N GLY A 84 9.59 0.71 8.03
CA GLY A 84 8.70 0.29 9.09
C GLY A 84 8.97 1.02 10.41
N SER A 85 8.02 0.89 11.34
CA SER A 85 8.08 1.50 12.69
C SER A 85 7.92 0.42 13.76
N PRO A 86 8.97 -0.35 14.10
CA PRO A 86 8.86 -1.49 15.01
C PRO A 86 8.33 -1.14 16.40
N SER A 87 8.54 0.10 16.86
CA SER A 87 8.02 0.56 18.15
C SER A 87 6.51 0.82 18.17
N LEU A 88 5.89 0.96 16.99
CA LEU A 88 4.45 1.12 16.83
C LEU A 88 3.73 -0.23 16.72
N ALA A 89 4.44 -1.25 16.19
CA ALA A 89 3.92 -2.57 15.88
C ALA A 89 3.64 -3.41 17.13
#